data_AF-A0A806JEM0-F1
#
_entry.id   AF-A0A806JEM0-F1
#
_cell.length_a   1.000
_cell.length_b   1.000
_cell.length_c   1.000
_cell.angle_alpha   90.00
_cell.angle_beta   90.00
_cell.angle_gamma   90.00
#
_symmetry.space_group_name_H-M   'P 1'
#
loop_
_entity.id
_entity.type
_entity.pdbx_description
1 polymer ?
#
loop_
_entity_poly.entity_id
_entity_poly.type
_entity_poly.pdbx_seq_one_letter_code
_entity_poly.pdbx_strand_id
1 'polypeptide(L)'
;MPLYENAKALIRQNLTEISQGKKAKLQVIGSFTDKQFLDINQHRKKAELPPLECNEIVYIGRHHYQSRSKDGYNINDMVKQAESALSVHSCLVPSNRATALENPHQRHDGYGNLVNDRAILELTSKKPRAELFSVIPKGDSIKPNDDQ
;
A
#
# COMPACT_ATOMS: atom_id res chain seq x y z
N MET A 1 1.63 -6.17 14.78
CA MET A 1 0.64 -5.33 14.09
C MET A 1 1.33 -4.53 13.00
N PRO A 2 0.98 -4.74 11.74
CA PRO A 2 1.09 -3.78 10.68
C PRO A 2 -0.33 -3.23 10.43
N LEU A 3 -0.39 -1.90 10.26
CA LEU A 3 -1.51 -1.03 10.60
C LEU A 3 -1.79 -0.83 12.10
N TYR A 4 -1.90 0.44 12.50
CA TYR A 4 -2.42 0.85 13.81
C TYR A 4 -3.95 0.74 13.85
N GLU A 5 -4.53 0.67 15.05
CA GLU A 5 -5.98 0.48 15.25
C GLU A 5 -6.86 1.45 14.43
N ASN A 6 -6.45 2.73 14.34
CA ASN A 6 -7.17 3.77 13.61
C ASN A 6 -6.77 3.90 12.13
N ALA A 7 -5.85 3.08 11.64
CA ALA A 7 -5.25 3.26 10.31
C ALA A 7 -6.27 3.20 9.18
N LYS A 8 -7.23 2.26 9.24
CA LYS A 8 -8.31 2.16 8.24
C LYS A 8 -9.14 3.43 8.16
N ALA A 9 -9.43 4.05 9.31
CA ALA A 9 -10.16 5.31 9.37
C ALA A 9 -9.32 6.46 8.76
N LEU A 10 -8.02 6.51 9.06
CA LEU A 10 -7.11 7.53 8.49
C LEU A 10 -6.95 7.39 6.97
N ILE A 11 -6.77 6.16 6.47
CA ILE A 11 -6.68 5.88 5.02
C ILE A 11 -7.98 6.31 4.34
N ARG A 12 -9.12 5.90 4.88
CA ARG A 12 -10.45 6.27 4.38
C ARG A 12 -10.66 7.77 4.37
N GLN A 13 -10.29 8.46 5.45
CA GLN A 13 -10.41 9.91 5.56
C GLN A 13 -9.62 10.59 4.45
N ASN A 14 -8.34 10.24 4.28
CA ASN A 14 -7.50 10.82 3.23
C ASN A 14 -8.07 10.58 1.83
N LEU A 15 -8.49 9.36 1.52
CA LEU A 15 -9.10 9.01 0.24
C LEU A 15 -10.39 9.82 -0.01
N THR A 16 -11.20 10.03 1.03
CA THR A 16 -12.43 10.84 0.95
C THR A 16 -12.13 12.32 0.77
N GLU A 17 -11.12 12.86 1.45
CA GLU A 17 -10.67 14.24 1.25
C GLU A 17 -10.20 14.43 -0.20
N ILE A 18 -9.43 13.50 -0.75
CA ILE A 18 -8.96 13.53 -2.14
C ILE A 18 -10.14 13.45 -3.12
N SER A 19 -11.12 12.57 -2.88
CA SER A 19 -12.30 12.46 -3.75
C SER A 19 -13.13 13.73 -3.79
N GLN A 20 -13.06 14.55 -2.75
CA GLN A 20 -13.72 15.86 -2.65
C GLN A 20 -12.85 17.01 -3.19
N GLY A 21 -11.71 16.74 -3.81
CA GLY A 21 -10.78 17.75 -4.32
C GLY A 21 -9.98 18.47 -3.22
N LYS A 22 -10.02 17.98 -1.98
CA LYS A 22 -9.28 18.56 -0.85
C LYS A 22 -7.85 18.02 -0.77
N LYS A 23 -7.00 18.72 -0.01
CA LYS A 23 -5.63 18.30 0.25
C LYS A 23 -5.57 17.36 1.46
N ALA A 24 -5.33 16.07 1.20
CA ALA A 24 -5.09 15.09 2.25
C ALA A 24 -3.80 15.37 3.03
N LYS A 25 -3.80 14.99 4.31
CA LYS A 25 -2.67 15.13 5.23
C LYS A 25 -1.78 13.89 5.21
N LEU A 26 -0.52 14.06 5.61
CA LEU A 26 0.38 12.93 5.85
C LEU A 26 -0.03 12.23 7.15
N GLN A 27 -0.44 10.97 7.07
CA GLN A 27 -0.88 10.18 8.22
C GLN A 27 0.10 9.04 8.49
N VAL A 28 0.48 8.81 9.75
CA VAL A 28 1.17 7.57 10.13
C VAL A 28 0.11 6.49 10.28
N ILE A 29 0.22 5.41 9.49
CA ILE A 29 -0.81 4.37 9.42
C ILE A 29 -0.35 3.05 10.03
N GLY A 30 0.93 2.86 10.31
CA GLY A 30 1.42 1.65 10.97
C GLY A 30 2.94 1.57 10.91
N SER A 31 3.46 0.36 11.13
CA SER A 31 4.88 0.04 11.00
C SER A 31 5.08 -1.31 10.31
N PHE A 32 6.27 -1.56 9.79
CA PHE A 32 6.62 -2.90 9.32
C PHE A 32 6.88 -3.83 10.51
N THR A 33 6.70 -5.13 10.30
CA THR A 33 7.27 -6.11 11.23
C THR A 33 8.80 -6.05 11.20
N ASP A 34 9.46 -6.51 12.26
CA ASP A 34 10.93 -6.54 12.31
C ASP A 34 11.52 -7.30 11.12
N LYS A 35 10.87 -8.40 10.73
CA LYS A 35 11.26 -9.18 9.55
C LYS A 35 11.11 -8.38 8.26
N GLN A 36 9.96 -7.75 8.03
CA GLN A 36 9.73 -6.93 6.83
C GLN A 36 10.72 -5.76 6.76
N PHE A 37 10.96 -5.08 7.87
CA PHE A 37 11.91 -3.97 7.95
C PHE A 37 13.35 -4.42 7.65
N LEU A 38 13.76 -5.55 8.22
CA LEU A 38 15.05 -6.16 7.94
C LEU A 38 15.19 -6.56 6.46
N ASP A 39 14.19 -7.24 5.91
CA ASP A 39 14.20 -7.70 4.51
C ASP A 39 14.29 -6.50 3.55
N ILE A 40 13.53 -5.42 3.80
CA ILE A 40 13.62 -4.16 3.05
C ILE A 40 15.05 -3.60 3.10
N ASN A 41 15.63 -3.48 4.30
CA ASN A 41 16.96 -2.90 4.44
C ASN A 41 18.07 -3.78 3.83
N GLN A 42 17.95 -5.10 3.89
CA GLN A 42 18.85 -6.01 3.19
C GLN A 42 18.76 -5.85 1.68
N HIS A 43 17.56 -5.73 1.13
CA HIS A 43 17.35 -5.48 -0.30
C HIS A 43 17.97 -4.15 -0.74
N ARG A 44 17.74 -3.09 0.04
CA ARG A 44 18.32 -1.77 -0.22
C ARG A 44 19.85 -1.81 -0.19
N LYS A 45 20.44 -2.49 0.79
CA LYS A 45 21.89 -2.67 0.88
C LYS A 45 22.46 -3.40 -0.35
N LYS A 46 21.80 -4.46 -0.83
CA LYS A 46 22.21 -5.18 -2.05
C LYS A 46 22.14 -4.31 -3.30
N ALA A 47 21.19 -3.37 -3.33
CA ALA A 47 21.03 -2.40 -4.41
C ALA A 47 21.85 -1.11 -4.22
N GLU A 48 22.76 -1.07 -3.23
CA GLU A 48 23.59 0.10 -2.89
C GLU A 48 22.77 1.38 -2.58
N LEU A 49 21.55 1.20 -2.07
CA LEU A 49 20.67 2.29 -1.65
C LEU A 49 20.83 2.57 -0.15
N PRO A 50 20.67 3.84 0.30
CA PRO A 50 20.69 4.18 1.73
C PRO A 50 19.63 3.37 2.50
N PRO A 51 19.87 2.98 3.76
CA PRO A 51 18.88 2.25 4.54
C PRO A 51 17.59 3.07 4.75
N LEU A 52 16.49 2.37 4.97
CA LEU A 52 15.30 2.95 5.57
C LEU A 52 15.53 3.10 7.07
N GLU A 53 15.41 4.32 7.56
CA GLU A 53 15.82 4.71 8.93
C GLU A 53 14.68 4.60 9.94
N CYS A 54 13.42 4.72 9.50
CA CYS A 54 12.26 4.64 10.37
C CYS A 54 11.32 3.50 9.94
N ASN A 55 10.89 2.71 10.92
CA ASN A 55 10.00 1.58 10.72
C ASN A 55 8.52 2.00 10.50
N GLU A 56 8.20 3.29 10.61
CA GLU A 56 6.84 3.78 10.39
C GLU A 56 6.48 3.91 8.90
N ILE A 57 5.22 3.59 8.61
CA ILE A 57 4.59 3.72 7.30
C ILE A 57 3.64 4.91 7.34
N VAL A 58 3.79 5.80 6.37
CA VAL A 58 2.91 6.95 6.18
C VAL A 58 2.05 6.83 4.93
N TYR A 59 0.95 7.56 4.90
CA TYR A 59 -0.01 7.57 3.80
C TYR A 59 -0.53 8.97 3.51
N ILE A 60 -0.51 9.34 2.23
CA ILE A 60 -1.26 10.49 1.69
C ILE A 60 -2.37 9.97 0.78
N GLY A 61 -2.06 9.03 -0.10
CA GLY A 61 -3.05 8.32 -0.92
C GLY A 61 -3.43 8.96 -2.25
N ARG A 62 -2.81 10.08 -2.64
CA ARG A 62 -3.15 10.77 -3.90
C ARG A 62 -2.95 9.88 -5.13
N HIS A 63 -1.77 9.29 -5.27
CA HIS A 63 -1.49 8.40 -6.40
C HIS A 63 -2.35 7.13 -6.33
N HIS A 64 -2.49 6.55 -5.12
CA HIS A 64 -3.35 5.40 -4.89
C HIS A 64 -4.79 5.65 -5.39
N TYR A 65 -5.42 6.74 -4.95
CA TYR A 65 -6.77 7.15 -5.38
C TYR A 65 -6.84 7.35 -6.90
N GLN A 66 -5.96 8.18 -7.46
CA GLN A 66 -5.97 8.49 -8.88
C GLN A 66 -5.81 7.24 -9.76
N SER A 67 -4.97 6.30 -9.35
CA SER A 67 -4.75 5.06 -10.11
C SER A 67 -5.94 4.13 -10.00
N ARG A 68 -6.50 3.92 -8.80
CA ARG A 68 -7.53 2.91 -8.56
C ARG A 68 -8.92 3.39 -8.94
N SER A 69 -9.23 4.68 -8.81
CA SER A 69 -10.50 5.23 -9.30
C SER A 69 -10.62 5.14 -10.83
N LYS A 70 -9.50 5.23 -11.57
CA LYS A 70 -9.50 5.01 -13.03
C LYS A 70 -9.89 3.59 -13.42
N ASP A 71 -9.56 2.62 -12.58
CA ASP A 71 -9.95 1.22 -12.75
C ASP A 71 -11.36 0.93 -12.20
N GLY A 72 -12.08 1.93 -11.65
CA GLY A 72 -13.44 1.77 -11.13
C GLY A 72 -13.54 1.42 -9.64
N TYR A 73 -12.41 1.22 -8.95
CA TYR A 73 -12.43 0.88 -7.53
C TYR A 73 -12.93 2.04 -6.68
N ASN A 74 -13.77 1.73 -5.71
CA ASN A 74 -14.26 2.70 -4.74
C ASN A 74 -13.33 2.79 -3.52
N ILE A 75 -13.59 3.74 -2.62
CA ILE A 75 -12.77 3.97 -1.42
C ILE A 75 -12.76 2.75 -0.49
N ASN A 76 -13.87 2.00 -0.38
CA ASN A 76 -13.89 0.78 0.45
C ASN A 76 -12.93 -0.27 -0.10
N ASP A 77 -12.87 -0.43 -1.42
CA ASP A 77 -11.95 -1.38 -2.05
C ASP A 77 -10.51 -1.00 -1.79
N MET A 78 -10.16 0.28 -1.97
CA MET A 78 -8.81 0.79 -1.71
C MET A 78 -8.38 0.62 -0.25
N VAL A 79 -9.31 0.76 0.71
CA VAL A 79 -9.03 0.49 2.13
C VAL A 79 -8.73 -0.99 2.34
N LYS A 80 -9.54 -1.90 1.78
CA LYS A 80 -9.31 -3.36 1.85
C LYS A 80 -7.98 -3.77 1.19
N GLN A 81 -7.67 -3.16 0.04
CA GLN A 81 -6.40 -3.35 -0.66
C GLN A 81 -5.22 -2.95 0.23
N ALA A 82 -5.26 -1.77 0.86
CA ALA A 82 -4.20 -1.30 1.75
C ALA A 82 -4.04 -2.16 3.01
N GLU A 83 -5.15 -2.56 3.63
CA GLU A 83 -5.15 -3.48 4.78
C GLU A 83 -4.50 -4.82 4.44
N SER A 84 -4.92 -5.43 3.33
CA SER A 84 -4.36 -6.70 2.88
C SER A 84 -2.88 -6.57 2.51
N ALA A 85 -2.51 -5.56 1.73
CA ALA A 85 -1.14 -5.36 1.25
C ALA A 85 -0.14 -5.12 2.38
N LEU A 86 -0.58 -4.50 3.48
CA LEU A 86 0.22 -4.25 4.67
C LEU A 86 0.01 -5.31 5.77
N SER A 87 -0.48 -6.50 5.44
CA SER A 87 -0.57 -7.62 6.39
C SER A 87 0.77 -8.02 7.02
N VAL A 88 0.74 -8.67 8.18
CA VAL A 88 1.93 -9.32 8.79
C VAL A 88 2.55 -10.36 7.88
N HIS A 89 1.73 -10.96 7.01
CA HIS A 89 2.16 -12.02 6.11
C HIS A 89 2.79 -11.47 4.84
N SER A 90 2.67 -10.16 4.58
CA SER A 90 3.22 -9.57 3.37
C SER A 90 4.74 -9.70 3.34
N CYS A 91 5.26 -10.11 2.19
CA CYS A 91 6.67 -10.38 1.98
C CYS A 91 7.25 -9.42 0.96
N LEU A 92 8.54 -9.10 1.10
CA LEU A 92 9.25 -8.29 0.11
C LEU A 92 9.22 -8.98 -1.25
N VAL A 93 8.81 -8.23 -2.28
CA VAL A 93 8.88 -8.65 -3.68
C VAL A 93 10.23 -8.21 -4.25
N PRO A 94 11.09 -9.14 -4.72
CA PRO A 94 12.35 -8.78 -5.36
C PRO A 94 12.09 -7.98 -6.64
N SER A 95 12.45 -6.71 -6.64
CA SER A 95 12.33 -5.83 -7.81
C SER A 95 13.38 -4.74 -7.78
N ASN A 96 13.95 -4.45 -8.95
CA ASN A 96 14.90 -3.35 -9.14
C ASN A 96 14.21 -2.01 -9.42
N ARG A 97 12.89 -2.02 -9.64
CA ARG A 97 12.13 -0.81 -10.03
C ARG A 97 11.51 -0.07 -8.85
N ALA A 98 11.07 -0.80 -7.83
CA ALA A 98 10.42 -0.24 -6.65
C ALA A 98 10.56 -1.19 -5.46
N THR A 99 10.51 -0.65 -4.24
CA THR A 99 10.34 -1.48 -3.04
C THR A 99 8.86 -1.84 -2.91
N ALA A 100 8.55 -3.13 -2.83
CA ALA A 100 7.17 -3.60 -2.75
C ALA A 100 7.02 -4.73 -1.75
N LEU A 101 5.90 -4.75 -1.03
CA LEU A 101 5.46 -5.88 -0.23
C LEU A 101 4.22 -6.49 -0.87
N GLU A 102 4.10 -7.80 -0.88
CA GLU A 102 2.93 -8.50 -1.40
C GLU A 102 2.41 -9.48 -0.37
N ASN A 103 1.09 -9.44 -0.14
CA ASN A 103 0.43 -10.44 0.68
C ASN A 103 0.31 -11.75 -0.10
N PRO A 104 0.93 -12.86 0.35
CA PRO A 104 0.82 -14.14 -0.34
C PRO A 104 -0.58 -14.77 -0.18
N HIS A 105 -1.36 -14.33 0.82
CA HIS A 105 -2.71 -14.84 1.04
C HIS A 105 -3.70 -14.09 0.14
N GLN A 106 -4.33 -14.83 -0.76
CA GLN A 106 -5.30 -14.26 -1.70
C GLN A 106 -6.53 -13.71 -0.98
N ARG A 107 -7.02 -12.57 -1.46
CA ARG A 107 -8.27 -11.93 -1.02
C ARG A 107 -9.28 -12.00 -2.15
N HIS A 108 -10.53 -12.34 -1.83
CA HIS A 108 -11.64 -12.13 -2.76
C HIS A 108 -11.91 -10.63 -2.88
N ASP A 109 -11.84 -10.09 -4.10
CA ASP A 109 -11.93 -8.65 -4.30
C ASP A 109 -13.37 -8.11 -4.34
N GLY A 110 -14.34 -9.00 -4.58
CA GLY A 110 -15.76 -8.67 -4.70
C GLY A 110 -16.27 -8.66 -6.14
N TYR A 111 -15.38 -8.82 -7.11
CA TYR A 111 -15.63 -8.74 -8.56
C TYR A 111 -15.29 -10.06 -9.27
N GLY A 112 -15.20 -11.16 -8.51
CA GLY A 112 -14.88 -12.49 -9.03
C GLY A 112 -13.39 -12.80 -9.13
N ASN A 113 -12.49 -11.94 -8.65
CA ASN A 113 -11.05 -12.25 -8.62
C ASN A 113 -10.58 -12.72 -7.23
N LEU A 114 -9.55 -13.57 -7.25
CA LEU A 114 -8.68 -13.83 -6.11
C LEU A 114 -7.36 -13.08 -6.32
N VAL A 115 -7.08 -12.09 -5.46
CA VAL A 115 -5.96 -11.16 -5.67
C VAL A 115 -4.93 -11.22 -4.56
N ASN A 116 -3.67 -11.03 -4.91
CA ASN A 116 -2.56 -10.77 -4.00
C ASN A 116 -2.29 -9.27 -3.97
N ASP A 117 -2.68 -8.59 -2.89
CA ASP A 117 -2.50 -7.14 -2.82
C ASP A 117 -1.02 -6.79 -2.60
N ARG A 118 -0.48 -5.98 -3.51
CA ARG A 118 0.92 -5.53 -3.50
C ARG A 118 1.01 -4.06 -3.14
N ALA A 119 1.60 -3.75 -1.99
CA ALA A 119 1.97 -2.41 -1.58
C ALA A 119 3.20 -1.94 -2.36
N ILE A 120 3.10 -0.76 -2.96
CA ILE A 120 4.23 -0.06 -3.57
C ILE A 120 4.68 1.00 -2.58
N LEU A 121 5.95 0.95 -2.18
CA LEU A 121 6.53 1.81 -1.16
C LEU A 121 7.48 2.81 -1.80
N GLU A 122 7.30 4.09 -1.46
CA GLU A 122 8.23 5.17 -1.80
C GLU A 122 9.05 5.51 -0.54
N LEU A 123 10.38 5.51 -0.67
CA LEU A 123 11.31 5.53 0.48
C LEU A 123 12.24 6.75 0.47
N THR A 124 11.96 7.77 -0.34
CA THR A 124 12.85 8.93 -0.53
C THR A 124 12.20 10.27 -0.20
N SER A 125 10.95 10.47 -0.58
CA SER A 125 10.21 11.74 -0.47
C SER A 125 9.71 12.02 0.94
N LYS A 126 9.58 10.98 1.78
CA LYS A 126 9.09 11.06 3.16
C LYS A 126 10.10 10.55 4.19
N LYS A 127 11.38 10.54 3.84
CA LYS A 127 12.46 10.21 4.78
C LYS A 127 12.26 10.95 6.11
N PRO A 128 12.46 10.26 7.26
CA PRO A 128 13.03 8.91 7.38
C PRO A 128 12.03 7.76 7.18
N ARG A 129 10.75 8.05 6.91
CA ARG A 129 9.64 7.08 6.86
C ARG A 129 9.38 6.54 5.45
N ALA A 130 8.75 5.38 5.37
CA ALA A 130 8.24 4.82 4.14
C ALA A 130 6.83 5.34 3.82
N GLU A 131 6.55 5.73 2.59
CA GLU A 131 5.20 6.06 2.14
C GLU A 131 4.55 4.86 1.44
N LEU A 132 3.33 4.47 1.86
CA LEU A 132 2.45 3.64 1.02
C LEU A 132 1.96 4.49 -0.15
N PHE A 133 2.66 4.39 -1.28
CA PHE A 133 2.42 5.20 -2.45
C PHE A 133 1.19 4.75 -3.25
N SER A 134 1.03 3.43 -3.41
CA SER A 134 -0.11 2.81 -4.08
C SER A 134 -0.25 1.34 -3.68
N VAL A 135 -1.41 0.75 -3.97
CA VAL A 135 -1.62 -0.70 -3.91
C VAL A 135 -2.01 -1.23 -5.28
N ILE A 136 -1.53 -2.41 -5.64
CA ILE A 136 -1.87 -3.13 -6.88
C ILE A 136 -2.46 -4.49 -6.49
N PRO A 137 -3.75 -4.75 -6.76
CA PRO A 137 -4.36 -6.06 -6.53
C PRO A 137 -3.91 -7.05 -7.62
N LYS A 138 -2.81 -7.78 -7.42
CA LYS A 138 -2.30 -8.70 -8.45
C LYS A 138 -3.26 -9.87 -8.67
N GLY A 139 -3.66 -10.07 -9.92
CA GLY A 139 -4.69 -11.05 -10.30
C GLY A 139 -6.03 -10.41 -10.66
N ASP A 140 -6.11 -9.08 -10.71
CA ASP A 140 -7.27 -8.26 -11.08
C ASP A 140 -7.61 -8.32 -12.58
N SER A 141 -8.17 -9.45 -13.02
CA SER A 141 -8.56 -9.64 -14.43
C SER A 141 -9.94 -9.05 -14.74
N ILE A 142 -10.85 -9.02 -13.75
CA ILE A 142 -12.18 -8.42 -13.84
C ILE A 142 -12.19 -7.14 -13.02
N LYS A 143 -12.21 -5.97 -13.66
CA LYS A 143 -12.24 -4.70 -12.91
C LYS A 143 -13.67 -4.27 -12.62
N PRO A 144 -13.91 -3.41 -11.61
CA PRO A 144 -15.25 -2.89 -11.33
C PRO A 144 -15.94 -2.21 -12.53
N ASN A 145 -15.17 -1.60 -13.43
CA ASN A 145 -15.71 -0.98 -14.65
C ASN A 145 -16.01 -1.99 -15.77
N ASP A 146 -15.48 -3.23 -15.70
CA ASP A 146 -15.70 -4.29 -16.68
C ASP A 146 -16.90 -5.20 -16.27
N ASP A 147 -17.41 -5.04 -15.04
CA ASP A 147 -18.53 -5.79 -14.47
C ASP A 147 -19.90 -5.08 -14.68
N GLN A 148 -19.97 -4.19 -15.67
CA GLN A 148 -21.19 -3.46 -16.12
C GLN A 148 -21.54 -3.83 -17.56
#